data_AF-A0A1D6Q199-F1
#
_entry.id   AF-A0A1D6Q199-F1
#
_cell.length_a   1.000
_cell.length_b   1.000
_cell.length_c   1.000
_cell.angle_alpha   90.00
_cell.angle_beta   90.00
_cell.angle_gamma   90.00
#
_symmetry.space_group_name_H-M   'P 1'
#
loop_
_entity.id
_entity.type
_entity.pdbx_description
1 polymer ?
#
loop_
_entity_poly.entity_id
_entity_poly.type
_entity_poly.pdbx_seq_one_letter_code
_entity_poly.pdbx_strand_id
1 'polypeptide(L)'
;MHLCIYQHKSLTILLLVPASSVINGEEGITHVKKAMLENASQKIVTVEQKLTRGWGGENAYHVSGYRYLLVDPERRVSRASPPGKVTTLAKDSLLALNMLRQEVDLEKSRYKRGDPCHDKDFEVCIRTKNNAWVIAKISQGRELYMALEKGGETLLYASTAVEKFSNRYCEGAFSTD
;
A
#
# COMPACT_ATOMS: atom_id res chain seq x y z
N MET A 1 22.09 -21.52 22.13
CA MET A 1 21.37 -21.06 20.92
C MET A 1 22.37 -20.38 20.02
N HIS A 2 22.32 -20.59 18.71
CA HIS A 2 23.22 -19.95 17.76
C HIS A 2 22.43 -19.01 16.87
N LEU A 3 22.86 -17.75 16.79
CA LEU A 3 22.28 -16.76 15.89
C LEU A 3 23.07 -16.73 14.57
N CYS A 4 22.37 -16.91 13.46
CA CYS A 4 22.91 -16.75 12.12
C CYS A 4 22.25 -15.52 11.50
N ILE A 5 23.07 -14.57 11.05
CA ILE A 5 22.61 -13.31 10.46
C ILE A 5 23.03 -13.31 9.00
N TYR A 6 22.09 -13.00 8.11
CA TYR A 6 22.36 -12.80 6.70
C TYR A 6 21.77 -11.47 6.22
N GLN A 7 22.60 -10.66 5.57
CA GLN A 7 22.20 -9.38 4.99
C GLN A 7 22.24 -9.48 3.46
N HIS A 8 21.15 -9.12 2.79
CA HIS A 8 21.10 -8.95 1.34
C HIS A 8 20.46 -7.60 1.01
N LYS A 9 21.27 -6.63 0.56
CA LYS A 9 20.85 -5.24 0.35
C LYS A 9 20.15 -4.66 1.60
N SER A 10 18.87 -4.33 1.51
CA SER A 10 18.03 -3.81 2.60
C SER A 10 17.29 -4.90 3.41
N LEU A 11 17.46 -6.18 3.06
CA LEU A 11 16.82 -7.31 3.74
C LEU A 11 17.78 -7.95 4.75
N THR A 12 17.35 -8.09 6.00
CA THR A 12 18.05 -8.82 7.07
C THR A 12 17.28 -10.09 7.42
N ILE A 13 17.95 -11.24 7.38
CA ILE A 13 17.40 -12.52 7.79
C ILE A 13 18.12 -12.97 9.06
N LEU A 14 17.35 -13.25 10.10
CA LEU A 14 17.82 -13.75 11.39
C LEU A 14 17.34 -15.19 11.57
N LEU A 15 18.28 -16.13 11.70
CA LEU A 15 17.98 -17.54 11.97
C LEU A 15 18.52 -17.92 13.35
N LEU A 16 17.62 -18.42 14.20
CA LEU A 16 17.94 -18.96 15.51
C LEU A 16 18.00 -20.49 15.44
N VAL A 17 19.18 -21.05 15.71
CA VAL A 17 19.42 -22.50 15.70
C VAL A 17 19.59 -22.99 17.14
N PRO A 18 18.77 -23.94 17.62
CA PRO A 18 18.96 -24.53 18.94
C PRO A 18 20.29 -25.28 19.04
N ALA A 19 20.97 -25.16 20.18
CA ALA A 19 22.27 -25.82 20.39
C ALA A 19 22.15 -27.34 20.44
N SER A 20 20.99 -27.86 20.85
CA SER A 20 20.67 -29.29 20.91
C SER A 20 20.50 -29.96 19.54
N SER A 21 20.24 -29.19 18.49
CA SER A 21 20.03 -29.68 17.12
C SER A 21 21.33 -29.80 16.30
N VAL A 22 22.48 -29.55 16.92
CA VAL A 22 23.77 -29.48 16.24
C VAL A 22 24.51 -30.82 16.40
N ILE A 23 24.42 -31.68 15.39
CA ILE A 23 24.97 -33.05 15.42
C ILE A 23 26.51 -33.06 15.40
N ASN A 24 27.15 -32.03 14.82
CA ASN A 24 28.62 -31.94 14.60
C ASN A 24 29.28 -30.71 15.26
N GLY A 25 28.73 -30.19 16.37
CA GLY A 25 29.27 -28.99 17.03
C GLY A 25 29.43 -27.76 16.10
N GLU A 26 30.47 -26.95 16.30
CA GLU A 26 30.68 -25.70 15.54
C GLU A 26 30.82 -25.89 14.02
N GLU A 27 31.39 -27.00 13.56
CA GLU A 27 31.47 -27.32 12.12
C GLU A 27 30.07 -27.50 11.52
N GLY A 28 29.18 -28.20 12.22
CA GLY A 28 27.80 -28.37 11.79
C GLY A 28 27.06 -27.04 11.61
N ILE A 29 27.30 -26.09 12.51
CA ILE A 29 26.72 -24.73 12.42
C ILE A 29 27.30 -23.98 11.23
N THR A 30 28.59 -24.13 10.97
CA THR A 30 29.29 -23.49 9.85
C THR A 30 28.76 -24.02 8.51
N HIS A 31 28.51 -25.33 8.41
CA HIS A 31 27.87 -25.95 7.26
C HIS A 31 26.43 -25.48 7.07
N VAL A 32 25.63 -25.41 8.14
CA VAL A 32 24.25 -24.90 8.08
C VAL A 32 24.24 -23.44 7.65
N LYS A 33 25.14 -22.60 8.19
CA LYS A 33 25.30 -21.22 7.76
C LYS A 33 25.62 -21.15 6.27
N LYS A 34 26.61 -21.90 5.79
CA LYS A 34 27.01 -21.89 4.37
C LYS A 34 25.88 -22.34 3.45
N ALA A 35 25.24 -23.48 3.76
CA ALA A 35 24.13 -24.01 2.97
C ALA A 35 22.90 -23.09 2.97
N MET A 36 22.60 -22.46 4.12
CA MET A 36 21.53 -21.47 4.23
C MET A 36 21.86 -20.22 3.41
N LEU A 37 23.08 -19.68 3.52
CA LEU A 37 23.53 -18.50 2.77
C LEU A 37 23.43 -18.74 1.26
N GLU A 38 23.93 -19.87 0.77
CA GLU A 38 23.89 -20.24 -0.64
C GLU A 38 22.44 -20.40 -1.13
N ASN A 39 21.61 -21.15 -0.39
CA ASN A 39 20.23 -21.40 -0.78
C ASN A 39 19.34 -20.16 -0.67
N ALA A 40 19.49 -19.37 0.39
CA ALA A 40 18.76 -18.12 0.59
C ALA A 40 19.15 -17.08 -0.47
N SER A 41 20.45 -16.90 -0.72
CA SER A 41 20.95 -16.00 -1.78
C SER A 41 20.37 -16.38 -3.14
N GLN A 42 20.46 -17.65 -3.52
CA GLN A 42 19.94 -18.11 -4.81
C GLN A 42 18.42 -17.92 -4.92
N LYS A 43 17.66 -18.22 -3.86
CA LYS A 43 16.21 -18.02 -3.82
C LYS A 43 15.85 -16.53 -3.91
N ILE A 44 16.56 -15.67 -3.19
CA ILE A 44 16.33 -14.22 -3.22
C ILE A 44 16.60 -13.68 -4.63
N VAL A 45 17.73 -14.03 -5.24
CA VAL A 45 18.04 -13.64 -6.63
C VAL A 45 16.97 -14.13 -7.60
N THR A 46 16.49 -15.36 -7.43
CA THR A 46 15.42 -15.93 -8.29
C THR A 46 14.11 -15.15 -8.14
N VAL A 47 13.73 -14.79 -6.91
CA VAL A 47 12.55 -13.98 -6.64
C VAL A 47 12.73 -12.57 -7.20
N GLU A 48 13.89 -11.93 -6.98
CA GLU A 48 14.21 -10.61 -7.54
C GLU A 48 14.14 -10.62 -9.07
N GLN A 49 14.63 -11.67 -9.74
CA GLN A 49 14.54 -11.81 -11.19
C GLN A 49 13.10 -12.01 -11.67
N LYS A 50 12.32 -12.85 -10.99
CA LYS A 50 10.89 -13.04 -11.30
C LYS A 50 10.10 -11.74 -11.13
N LEU A 51 10.36 -11.02 -10.05
CA LEU A 51 9.78 -9.71 -9.80
C LEU A 51 10.21 -8.75 -10.91
N THR A 52 11.51 -8.57 -11.17
CA THR A 52 12.01 -7.66 -12.21
C THR A 52 11.43 -7.94 -13.60
N ARG A 53 11.21 -9.21 -13.96
CA ARG A 53 10.62 -9.60 -15.26
C ARG A 53 9.12 -9.29 -15.35
N GLY A 54 8.38 -9.41 -14.25
CA GLY A 54 6.92 -9.16 -14.21
C GLY A 54 6.55 -7.76 -13.73
N TRP A 55 7.50 -7.00 -13.19
CA TRP A 55 7.29 -5.68 -12.60
C TRP A 55 7.44 -4.61 -13.68
N GLY A 56 6.36 -3.89 -14.00
CA GLY A 56 6.32 -2.84 -15.04
C GLY A 56 7.06 -1.54 -14.69
N GLY A 57 8.14 -1.62 -13.92
CA GLY A 57 8.85 -0.50 -13.30
C GLY A 57 8.11 0.18 -12.13
N GLU A 58 8.73 1.21 -11.56
CA GLU A 58 8.18 2.03 -10.48
C GLU A 58 6.81 2.64 -10.83
N ASN A 59 6.55 2.88 -12.13
CA ASN A 59 5.33 3.50 -12.63
C ASN A 59 4.27 2.49 -13.14
N ALA A 60 4.45 1.18 -12.94
CA ALA A 60 3.64 0.12 -13.56
C ALA A 60 2.12 0.33 -13.44
N TYR A 61 1.68 0.86 -12.29
CA TYR A 61 0.27 1.07 -11.97
C TYR A 61 -0.09 2.56 -11.85
N HIS A 62 0.82 3.46 -12.20
CA HIS A 62 0.53 4.89 -12.09
C HIS A 62 -0.50 5.32 -13.14
N VAL A 63 -1.56 5.96 -12.70
CA VAL A 63 -2.54 6.60 -13.59
C VAL A 63 -2.18 8.08 -13.70
N SER A 64 -1.79 8.50 -14.91
CA SER A 64 -1.41 9.88 -15.18
C SER A 64 -2.54 10.84 -14.79
N GLY A 65 -2.17 11.94 -14.13
CA GLY A 65 -3.11 12.95 -13.63
C GLY A 65 -3.61 12.70 -12.20
N TYR A 66 -3.54 11.46 -11.70
CA TYR A 66 -4.08 11.09 -10.39
C TYR A 66 -2.99 10.87 -9.35
N ARG A 67 -3.28 11.28 -8.10
CA ARG A 67 -2.52 10.90 -6.92
C ARG A 67 -3.45 10.09 -6.06
N TYR A 68 -3.17 8.80 -5.91
CA TYR A 68 -4.11 7.90 -5.27
C TYR A 68 -3.41 6.80 -4.47
N LEU A 69 -4.18 6.21 -3.55
CA LEU A 69 -3.91 4.95 -2.88
C LEU A 69 -5.18 4.10 -2.97
N LEU A 70 -5.06 2.92 -3.56
CA LEU A 70 -6.11 1.93 -3.67
C LEU A 70 -5.71 0.71 -2.85
N VAL A 71 -6.59 0.26 -1.97
CA VAL A 71 -6.46 -0.97 -1.20
C VAL A 71 -7.69 -1.83 -1.47
N ASP A 72 -7.47 -3.00 -2.05
CA ASP A 72 -8.49 -4.02 -2.28
C ASP A 72 -8.06 -5.32 -1.58
N PRO A 73 -8.55 -5.57 -0.36
CA PRO A 73 -8.19 -6.77 0.40
C PRO A 73 -8.69 -8.06 -0.24
N GLU A 74 -9.85 -8.02 -0.92
CA GLU A 74 -10.47 -9.17 -1.56
C GLU A 74 -9.58 -9.71 -2.68
N ARG A 75 -9.05 -8.80 -3.50
CA ARG A 75 -8.12 -9.14 -4.59
C ARG A 75 -6.67 -9.21 -4.16
N ARG A 76 -6.37 -8.86 -2.90
CA ARG A 76 -5.01 -8.68 -2.36
C ARG A 76 -4.18 -7.71 -3.20
N VAL A 77 -4.82 -6.65 -3.69
CA VAL A 77 -4.21 -5.62 -4.52
C VAL A 77 -4.03 -4.36 -3.70
N SER A 78 -2.81 -3.81 -3.72
CA SER A 78 -2.53 -2.45 -3.27
C SER A 78 -1.83 -1.70 -4.40
N ARG A 79 -2.36 -0.54 -4.78
CA ARG A 79 -1.81 0.31 -5.83
C ARG A 79 -1.72 1.73 -5.31
N ALA A 80 -0.61 2.39 -5.60
CA ALA A 80 -0.40 3.77 -5.20
C ALA A 80 0.31 4.55 -6.30
N SER A 81 0.10 5.86 -6.33
CA SER A 81 0.96 6.73 -7.12
C SER A 81 2.41 6.65 -6.61
N PRO A 82 3.41 6.61 -7.50
CA PRO A 82 4.82 6.52 -7.12
C PRO A 82 5.26 7.67 -6.21
N PRO A 83 6.23 7.47 -5.31
CA PRO A 83 6.70 8.51 -4.38
C PRO A 83 7.05 9.82 -5.09
N GLY A 84 7.77 9.76 -6.23
CA GLY A 84 8.14 10.95 -7.01
C GLY A 84 6.95 11.71 -7.62
N LYS A 85 5.75 11.11 -7.70
CA LYS A 85 4.50 11.79 -8.13
C LYS A 85 3.70 12.33 -6.96
N VAL A 86 3.84 11.71 -5.78
CA VAL A 86 3.20 12.15 -4.53
C VAL A 86 3.91 13.40 -3.99
N THR A 87 5.24 13.48 -4.12
CA THR A 87 6.02 14.67 -3.71
C THR A 87 5.68 15.93 -4.49
N THR A 88 4.97 15.82 -5.63
CA THR A 88 4.51 16.99 -6.40
C THR A 88 3.23 17.60 -5.85
N LEU A 89 2.59 16.99 -4.84
CA LEU A 89 1.40 17.56 -4.22
C LEU A 89 1.75 18.85 -3.47
N ALA A 90 0.89 19.85 -3.59
CA ALA A 90 1.02 21.06 -2.81
C ALA A 90 0.87 20.76 -1.31
N LYS A 91 1.49 21.63 -0.49
CA LYS A 91 1.46 21.52 0.97
C LYS A 91 0.04 21.43 1.53
N ASP A 92 -0.88 22.23 1.02
CA ASP A 92 -2.28 22.25 1.47
C ASP A 92 -3.01 20.93 1.15
N SER A 93 -2.73 20.34 -0.02
CA SER A 93 -3.25 19.02 -0.41
C SER A 93 -2.74 17.93 0.53
N LEU A 94 -1.46 17.96 0.91
CA LEU A 94 -0.86 17.01 1.86
C LEU A 94 -1.43 17.17 3.27
N LEU A 95 -1.66 18.40 3.74
CA LEU A 95 -2.28 18.66 5.03
C LEU A 95 -3.71 18.11 5.08
N ALA A 96 -4.50 18.36 4.04
CA ALA A 96 -5.85 17.82 3.93
C ALA A 96 -5.86 16.28 3.86
N LEU A 97 -4.90 15.66 3.18
CA LEU A 97 -4.76 14.21 3.16
C LEU A 97 -4.49 13.63 4.56
N ASN A 98 -3.68 14.31 5.38
CA ASN A 98 -3.44 13.90 6.76
C ASN A 98 -4.70 14.02 7.63
N MET A 99 -5.49 15.07 7.45
CA MET A 99 -6.79 15.24 8.12
C MET A 99 -7.78 14.15 7.69
N LEU A 100 -7.87 13.90 6.38
CA LEU A 100 -8.71 12.84 5.81
C LEU A 100 -8.38 11.47 6.41
N ARG A 101 -7.08 11.17 6.55
CA ARG A 101 -6.62 9.92 7.16
C ARG A 101 -7.07 9.80 8.62
N GLN A 102 -6.99 10.88 9.40
CA GLN A 102 -7.47 10.89 10.78
C GLN A 102 -8.97 10.60 10.84
N GLU A 103 -9.77 11.21 9.96
CA GLU A 103 -11.22 10.97 9.91
C GLU A 103 -11.54 9.51 9.56
N VAL A 104 -10.84 8.95 8.58
CA VAL A 104 -10.97 7.53 8.22
C VAL A 104 -10.55 6.59 9.36
N ASP A 105 -9.45 6.90 10.07
CA ASP A 105 -9.00 6.10 11.21
C ASP A 105 -10.02 6.14 12.35
N LEU A 106 -10.63 7.29 12.61
CA LEU A 106 -11.73 7.44 13.57
C LEU A 106 -12.93 6.58 13.16
N GLU A 107 -13.32 6.62 11.89
CA GLU A 107 -14.44 5.83 11.38
C GLU A 107 -14.19 4.32 11.50
N LYS A 108 -13.01 3.86 11.09
CA LYS A 108 -12.60 2.46 11.27
C LYS A 108 -12.61 2.04 12.74
N SER A 109 -12.28 2.96 13.66
CA SER A 109 -12.33 2.69 15.09
C SER A 109 -13.77 2.49 15.58
N ARG A 110 -14.74 3.22 15.01
CA ARG A 110 -16.17 3.07 15.34
C ARG A 110 -16.71 1.74 14.82
N TYR A 111 -16.37 1.38 13.58
CA TYR A 111 -16.72 0.08 13.00
C TYR A 111 -16.24 -1.09 13.88
N LYS A 112 -14.97 -1.04 14.35
CA LYS A 112 -14.42 -2.06 15.26
C LYS A 112 -15.16 -2.18 16.59
N ARG A 113 -15.84 -1.12 17.04
CA ARG A 113 -16.65 -1.13 18.27
C ARG A 113 -18.03 -1.76 18.08
N GLY A 114 -18.35 -2.26 16.88
CA GLY A 114 -19.56 -3.05 16.63
C GLY A 114 -20.84 -2.24 16.68
N ASP A 115 -20.78 -0.94 16.36
CA ASP A 115 -21.96 -0.08 16.30
C ASP A 115 -22.91 -0.56 15.18
N PRO A 116 -24.12 -1.04 15.51
CA PRO A 116 -25.06 -1.60 14.55
C PRO A 116 -25.65 -0.56 13.59
N CYS A 117 -25.39 0.73 13.79
CA CYS A 117 -25.88 1.82 12.94
C CYS A 117 -24.87 2.23 11.84
N HIS A 118 -23.69 1.59 11.75
CA HIS A 118 -22.66 1.97 10.79
C HIS A 118 -22.90 1.42 9.39
N ASP A 119 -22.93 2.34 8.42
CA ASP A 119 -22.88 2.01 7.01
C ASP A 119 -21.51 1.38 6.66
N LYS A 120 -21.53 0.39 5.76
CA LYS A 120 -20.28 -0.26 5.28
C LYS A 120 -19.56 0.61 4.27
N ASP A 121 -20.28 1.56 3.69
CA ASP A 121 -19.78 2.53 2.75
C ASP A 121 -19.57 3.88 3.45
N PHE A 122 -18.41 4.50 3.20
CA PHE A 122 -18.01 5.74 3.85
C PHE A 122 -17.28 6.64 2.85
N GLU A 123 -17.69 7.90 2.76
CA GLU A 123 -17.06 8.86 1.86
C GLU A 123 -16.81 10.19 2.59
N VAL A 124 -15.58 10.71 2.46
CA VAL A 124 -15.20 12.03 2.96
C VAL A 124 -14.48 12.79 1.86
N CYS A 125 -14.93 14.03 1.66
CA CYS A 125 -14.41 14.93 0.64
C CYS A 125 -13.99 16.25 1.29
N ILE A 126 -12.71 16.59 1.20
CA ILE A 126 -12.14 17.83 1.72
C ILE A 126 -11.78 18.75 0.55
N ARG A 127 -12.33 19.96 0.56
CA ARG A 127 -11.90 21.07 -0.27
C ARG A 127 -10.72 21.77 0.39
N THR A 128 -9.61 21.92 -0.31
CA THR A 128 -8.45 22.67 0.18
C THR A 128 -8.47 24.13 -0.28
N LYS A 129 -7.62 24.96 0.35
CA LYS A 129 -7.45 26.39 -0.01
C LYS A 129 -6.85 26.59 -1.41
N ASN A 130 -5.97 25.68 -1.84
CA ASN A 130 -5.37 25.70 -3.18
C ASN A 130 -6.29 25.10 -4.26
N ASN A 131 -7.60 25.06 -4.02
CA ASN A 131 -8.57 24.54 -4.96
C ASN A 131 -8.34 23.07 -5.39
N ALA A 132 -7.80 22.23 -4.50
CA ALA A 132 -7.74 20.78 -4.67
C ALA A 132 -8.90 20.07 -3.94
N TRP A 133 -9.22 18.86 -4.40
CA TRP A 133 -10.13 17.94 -3.72
C TRP A 133 -9.34 16.75 -3.19
N VAL A 134 -9.51 16.43 -1.91
CA VAL A 134 -8.93 15.25 -1.28
C VAL A 134 -10.08 14.37 -0.82
N ILE A 135 -10.14 13.15 -1.34
CA ILE A 135 -11.30 12.26 -1.23
C ILE A 135 -10.85 10.92 -0.66
N ALA A 136 -11.56 10.40 0.33
CA ALA A 136 -11.50 9.01 0.75
C ALA A 136 -12.85 8.38 0.50
N LYS A 137 -12.85 7.21 -0.12
CA LYS A 137 -14.04 6.39 -0.31
C LYS A 137 -13.75 4.96 0.11
N ILE A 138 -14.57 4.45 1.01
CA ILE A 138 -14.55 3.07 1.46
C ILE A 138 -15.85 2.46 0.96
N SER A 139 -15.75 1.34 0.25
CA SER A 139 -16.93 0.57 -0.11
C SER A 139 -16.65 -0.92 -0.02
N GLN A 140 -17.52 -1.63 0.71
CA GLN A 140 -17.41 -3.09 0.93
C GLN A 140 -16.00 -3.55 1.38
N GLY A 141 -15.30 -2.72 2.17
CA GLY A 141 -13.94 -3.01 2.65
C GLY A 141 -12.80 -2.68 1.66
N ARG A 142 -13.11 -2.21 0.45
CA ARG A 142 -12.16 -1.61 -0.48
C ARG A 142 -11.99 -0.14 -0.14
N GLU A 143 -10.79 0.40 -0.29
CA GLU A 143 -10.46 1.77 0.10
C GLU A 143 -9.79 2.50 -1.06
N LEU A 144 -10.26 3.70 -1.36
CA LEU A 144 -9.67 4.61 -2.34
C LEU A 144 -9.43 5.96 -1.69
N TYR A 145 -8.18 6.41 -1.69
CA TYR A 145 -7.78 7.75 -1.32
C TYR A 145 -7.28 8.46 -2.56
N MET A 146 -7.68 9.71 -2.77
CA MET A 146 -7.35 10.46 -3.98
C MET A 146 -7.14 11.94 -3.70
N ALA A 147 -6.12 12.54 -4.31
CA ALA A 147 -5.89 13.98 -4.33
C ALA A 147 -5.96 14.51 -5.77
N LEU A 148 -6.88 15.44 -6.00
CA LEU A 148 -7.22 16.04 -7.29
C LEU A 148 -6.97 17.55 -7.27
N GLU A 149 -5.74 17.96 -7.59
CA GLU A 149 -5.35 19.39 -7.64
C GLU A 149 -5.91 20.14 -8.85
N LYS A 150 -6.44 19.39 -9.83
CA LYS A 150 -7.14 19.91 -11.01
C LYS A 150 -8.56 19.35 -11.10
N GLY A 151 -9.17 19.02 -9.97
CA GLY A 151 -10.48 18.33 -9.89
C GLY A 151 -11.71 19.19 -10.19
N GLY A 152 -11.54 20.41 -10.70
CA GLY A 152 -12.62 21.38 -10.89
C GLY A 152 -13.03 22.12 -9.62
N GLU A 153 -13.92 23.10 -9.77
CA GLU A 153 -14.32 23.98 -8.67
C GLU A 153 -15.36 23.37 -7.72
N THR A 154 -16.15 22.41 -8.22
CA THR A 154 -17.28 21.82 -7.50
C THR A 154 -17.03 20.36 -7.15
N LEU A 155 -17.71 19.87 -6.12
CA LEU A 155 -17.66 18.47 -5.71
C LEU A 155 -18.15 17.53 -6.82
N LEU A 156 -19.10 18.00 -7.64
CA LEU A 156 -19.63 17.23 -8.78
C LEU A 156 -18.53 16.87 -9.80
N TYR A 157 -17.64 17.82 -10.12
CA TYR A 157 -16.51 17.54 -11.02
C TYR A 157 -15.52 16.55 -10.42
N ALA A 158 -15.25 16.67 -9.11
CA ALA A 158 -14.36 15.77 -8.40
C ALA A 158 -14.93 14.35 -8.32
N SER A 159 -16.22 14.23 -8.00
CA SER A 159 -16.96 12.96 -7.97
C SER A 159 -16.97 12.30 -9.36
N THR A 160 -17.24 13.05 -10.43
CA THR A 160 -17.14 12.55 -11.82
C THR A 160 -15.74 12.02 -12.15
N ALA A 161 -14.69 12.66 -11.64
CA ALA A 161 -13.32 12.18 -11.83
C ALA A 161 -13.04 10.87 -11.07
N VAL A 162 -13.58 10.74 -9.85
CA VAL A 162 -13.51 9.51 -9.05
C VAL A 162 -14.28 8.37 -9.73
N GLU A 163 -15.49 8.61 -10.24
CA GLU A 163 -16.27 7.62 -10.98
C GLU A 163 -15.54 7.15 -12.24
N LYS A 164 -15.01 8.08 -13.05
CA LYS A 164 -14.22 7.74 -14.24
C LYS A 164 -13.00 6.88 -13.89
N PHE A 165 -12.34 7.19 -12.78
CA PHE A 165 -11.23 6.40 -12.27
C PHE A 165 -11.71 5.01 -11.82
N SER A 166 -12.76 4.95 -11.03
CA SER A 166 -13.38 3.73 -10.50
C SER A 166 -13.80 2.77 -11.62
N ASN A 167 -14.56 3.26 -12.59
CA ASN A 167 -15.05 2.46 -13.71
C ASN A 167 -13.91 1.90 -14.56
N ARG A 168 -12.84 2.67 -14.73
CA ARG A 168 -11.72 2.28 -15.60
C ARG A 168 -10.68 1.39 -14.92
N TYR A 169 -10.43 1.58 -13.62
CA TYR A 169 -9.30 0.96 -12.92
C TYR A 169 -9.68 0.11 -11.72
N CYS A 170 -10.94 0.21 -11.25
CA CYS A 170 -11.48 -0.47 -10.08
C CYS A 170 -12.80 -1.22 -10.40
N GLU A 171 -13.14 -1.42 -11.68
CA GLU A 171 -14.36 -2.13 -12.12
C GLU A 171 -15.65 -1.54 -11.51
N GLY A 172 -15.67 -0.24 -11.27
CA GLY A 172 -16.84 0.44 -10.72
C GLY A 172 -17.03 0.27 -9.21
N ALA A 173 -16.06 -0.32 -8.48
CA ALA A 173 -16.14 -0.56 -7.04
C ALA A 173 -16.46 0.65 -6.16
N PHE A 174 -16.21 1.86 -6.66
CA PHE A 174 -16.44 3.12 -5.96
C PHE A 174 -17.45 4.03 -6.69
N SER A 175 -18.20 3.48 -7.66
CA SER A 175 -19.32 4.17 -8.31
C SER A 175 -20.46 4.38 -7.32
N THR A 176 -21.23 5.46 -7.49
CA THR A 176 -22.44 5.75 -6.69
C THR A 176 -23.73 5.21 -7.30
N ASP A 177 -23.64 4.56 -8.45
CA ASP A 177 -24.75 3.95 -9.20
C ASP A 177 -24.81 2.42 -9.05
#